data_AF-A0A6B5F7J4-F1
#
_entry.id   AF-A0A6B5F7J4-F1
#
_cell.length_a   1.000
_cell.length_b   1.000
_cell.length_c   1.000
_cell.angle_alpha   90.00
_cell.angle_beta   90.00
_cell.angle_gamma   90.00
#
_symmetry.space_group_name_H-M   'P 1'
#
loop_
_entity.id
_entity.type
_entity.pdbx_description
1 polymer ?
#
loop_
_entity_poly.entity_id
_entity_poly.type
_entity_poly.pdbx_seq_one_letter_code
_entity_poly.pdbx_strand_id
1 'polypeptide(L)'
;MKVAVIMGSSSDWKIMQESCNMLDYFEIPYEKQVVSAHRTPKMMVQFASEARKRGIDIIIAGAGGAAHLPGMVASLTTLPVIGVPIETKSLKGIDSLLSIVQMPGGIPVATTAIGAAGAKNAGILAARMLSIQNSSLVEKLNQYESSLIQKVEDMQNELQ
;
A
#
# COMPACT_ATOMS: atom_id res chain seq x y z
N MET A 1 8.49 9.66 -10.87
CA MET A 1 8.21 8.99 -9.59
C MET A 1 7.39 7.73 -9.86
N LYS A 2 7.68 6.62 -9.20
CA LYS A 2 7.06 5.33 -9.49
C LYS A 2 6.78 4.54 -8.21
N VAL A 3 5.57 4.03 -8.08
CA VAL A 3 5.16 3.14 -6.97
C VAL A 3 5.14 1.69 -7.45
N ALA A 4 5.47 0.73 -6.59
CA ALA A 4 5.22 -0.68 -6.89
C ALA A 4 4.20 -1.27 -5.92
N VAL A 5 3.14 -1.89 -6.46
CA VAL A 5 2.06 -2.51 -5.69
C VAL A 5 2.18 -4.03 -5.81
N ILE A 6 2.59 -4.69 -4.73
CA ILE A 6 2.82 -6.14 -4.71
C ILE A 6 1.89 -6.85 -3.74
N MET A 7 1.64 -8.13 -4.02
CA MET A 7 0.78 -8.98 -3.20
C MET A 7 1.16 -10.46 -3.28
N GLY A 8 0.89 -11.23 -2.24
CA GLY A 8 1.28 -12.64 -2.14
C GLY A 8 0.46 -13.60 -3.00
N SER A 9 -0.74 -13.18 -3.43
CA SER A 9 -1.69 -13.98 -4.19
C SER A 9 -2.54 -13.10 -5.11
N SER A 10 -2.97 -13.64 -6.26
CA SER A 10 -3.94 -12.94 -7.12
C SER A 10 -5.29 -12.73 -6.43
N SER A 11 -5.63 -13.54 -5.42
CA SER A 11 -6.83 -13.33 -4.59
C SER A 11 -6.82 -11.99 -3.84
N ASP A 12 -5.63 -11.45 -3.54
CA ASP A 12 -5.48 -10.18 -2.82
C ASP A 12 -5.80 -8.99 -3.73
N TRP A 13 -5.85 -9.19 -5.06
CA TRP A 13 -6.10 -8.14 -6.05
C TRP A 13 -7.42 -7.39 -5.81
N LYS A 14 -8.48 -8.09 -5.37
CA LYS A 14 -9.77 -7.45 -5.06
C LYS A 14 -9.64 -6.33 -4.03
N ILE A 15 -8.67 -6.43 -3.12
CA ILE A 15 -8.37 -5.43 -2.11
C ILE A 15 -7.29 -4.47 -2.62
N MET A 16 -6.17 -4.99 -3.13
CA MET A 16 -5.01 -4.18 -3.51
C MET A 16 -5.25 -3.29 -4.73
N GLN A 17 -6.26 -3.57 -5.56
CA GLN A 17 -6.67 -2.67 -6.63
C GLN A 17 -7.07 -1.29 -6.11
N GLU A 18 -7.52 -1.16 -4.85
CA GLU A 18 -7.85 0.14 -4.26
C GLU A 18 -6.62 1.04 -4.11
N SER A 19 -5.43 0.47 -3.90
CA SER A 19 -4.18 1.23 -3.96
C SER A 19 -3.93 1.76 -5.37
N CYS A 20 -4.07 0.91 -6.38
CA CYS A 20 -3.92 1.27 -7.79
C CYS A 20 -4.91 2.35 -8.20
N ASN A 21 -6.19 2.23 -7.81
CA ASN A 21 -7.24 3.22 -8.09
C ASN A 21 -6.86 4.61 -7.56
N MET A 22 -6.31 4.68 -6.34
CA MET A 22 -5.86 5.96 -5.78
C MET A 22 -4.60 6.49 -6.47
N LEU A 23 -3.69 5.61 -6.88
CA LEU A 23 -2.51 6.01 -7.66
C LEU A 23 -2.92 6.55 -9.04
N ASP A 24 -3.87 5.91 -9.71
CA ASP A 24 -4.47 6.39 -10.97
C ASP A 24 -5.14 7.76 -10.77
N TYR A 25 -5.92 7.93 -9.69
CA TYR A 25 -6.55 9.21 -9.34
C TYR A 25 -5.53 10.35 -9.18
N PHE A 26 -4.39 10.08 -8.54
CA PHE A 26 -3.32 11.08 -8.39
C PHE A 26 -2.38 11.16 -9.61
N GLU A 27 -2.63 10.35 -10.66
CA GLU A 27 -1.79 10.16 -11.85
C GLU A 27 -0.34 9.81 -11.50
N ILE A 28 -0.17 8.90 -10.53
CA ILE A 28 1.14 8.39 -10.11
C ILE A 28 1.41 7.08 -10.86
N PRO A 29 2.47 7.01 -11.68
CA PRO A 29 2.85 5.77 -12.36
C PRO A 29 3.12 4.64 -11.37
N TYR A 30 2.62 3.45 -11.67
CA TYR A 30 2.90 2.28 -10.86
C TYR A 30 3.13 1.00 -11.68
N GLU A 31 3.78 0.04 -11.06
CA GLU A 31 3.79 -1.36 -11.49
C GLU A 31 3.06 -2.25 -10.47
N LYS A 32 2.47 -3.35 -10.92
CA LYS A 32 1.79 -4.31 -10.04
C LYS A 32 2.21 -5.75 -10.34
N GLN A 33 2.44 -6.55 -9.29
CA GLN A 33 2.94 -7.91 -9.46
C GLN A 33 2.56 -8.83 -8.28
N VAL A 34 2.35 -10.11 -8.56
CA VAL A 34 2.27 -11.14 -7.52
C VAL A 34 3.70 -11.53 -7.07
N VAL A 35 4.01 -11.35 -5.80
CA VAL A 35 5.29 -11.67 -5.15
C VAL A 35 5.00 -12.34 -3.82
N SER A 36 5.26 -13.64 -3.70
CA SER A 36 4.94 -14.41 -2.49
C SER A 36 6.20 -14.64 -1.65
N ALA A 37 6.20 -14.12 -0.42
CA ALA A 37 7.29 -14.34 0.52
C ALA A 37 7.56 -15.82 0.80
N HIS A 38 6.51 -16.63 0.84
CA HIS A 38 6.62 -18.06 1.17
C HIS A 38 6.79 -18.96 -0.06
N ARG A 39 6.18 -18.61 -1.21
CA ARG A 39 6.18 -19.47 -2.41
C ARG A 39 7.24 -19.08 -3.44
N THR A 40 7.61 -17.80 -3.51
CA THR A 40 8.64 -17.29 -4.44
C THR A 40 9.70 -16.43 -3.72
N PRO A 41 10.32 -16.93 -2.63
CA PRO A 41 11.21 -16.13 -1.78
C PRO A 41 12.40 -15.53 -2.55
N LYS A 42 13.03 -16.27 -3.47
CA LYS A 42 14.13 -15.74 -4.30
C LYS A 42 13.68 -14.58 -5.19
N MET A 43 12.47 -14.66 -5.76
CA MET A 43 11.89 -13.60 -6.57
C MET A 43 11.57 -12.36 -5.72
N MET A 44 11.07 -12.54 -4.49
CA MET A 44 10.86 -11.44 -3.55
C MET A 44 12.18 -10.73 -3.19
N VAL A 45 13.23 -11.50 -2.89
CA VAL A 45 14.57 -10.95 -2.59
C VAL A 45 15.11 -10.15 -3.78
N GLN A 46 15.00 -10.71 -4.98
CA GLN A 46 15.42 -10.03 -6.21
C GLN A 46 14.62 -8.74 -6.41
N PHE A 47 13.30 -8.80 -6.30
CA PHE A 47 12.43 -7.64 -6.45
C PHE A 47 12.83 -6.50 -5.50
N ALA A 48 12.98 -6.80 -4.20
CA ALA A 48 13.27 -5.79 -3.18
C ALA A 48 14.67 -5.16 -3.37
N SER A 49 15.69 -5.99 -3.61
CA SER A 49 17.07 -5.54 -3.78
C SER A 49 17.32 -4.73 -5.07
N GLU A 50 16.51 -4.97 -6.10
CA GLU A 50 16.59 -4.24 -7.37
C GLU A 50 15.66 -3.02 -7.44
N ALA A 51 14.63 -2.94 -6.59
CA ALA A 51 13.54 -1.96 -6.72
C ALA A 51 14.02 -0.51 -6.89
N ARG A 52 14.95 -0.06 -6.03
CA ARG A 52 15.52 1.30 -6.13
C ARG A 52 16.30 1.52 -7.42
N LYS A 53 17.08 0.53 -7.86
CA LYS A 53 17.86 0.60 -9.11
C LYS A 53 16.94 0.70 -10.33
N ARG A 54 15.73 0.14 -10.26
CA ARG A 54 14.68 0.25 -11.28
C ARG A 54 13.88 1.55 -11.21
N GLY A 55 14.20 2.46 -10.29
CA GLY A 55 13.56 3.77 -10.15
C GLY A 55 12.21 3.74 -9.41
N ILE A 56 11.95 2.72 -8.59
CA ILE A 56 10.81 2.73 -7.66
C ILE A 56 11.14 3.63 -6.48
N ASP A 57 10.16 4.44 -6.08
CA ASP A 57 10.26 5.36 -4.93
C ASP A 57 9.58 4.81 -3.68
N ILE A 58 8.46 4.08 -3.83
CA ILE A 58 7.65 3.52 -2.73
C ILE A 58 7.16 2.13 -3.10
N ILE A 59 7.14 1.21 -2.13
CA ILE A 59 6.54 -0.11 -2.30
C ILE A 59 5.31 -0.22 -1.39
N ILE A 60 4.17 -0.61 -1.96
CA ILE A 60 2.96 -0.99 -1.24
C ILE A 60 2.85 -2.52 -1.30
N ALA A 61 2.80 -3.19 -0.15
CA ALA A 61 2.79 -4.65 -0.06
C ALA A 61 1.57 -5.15 0.72
N GLY A 62 0.72 -5.95 0.06
CA GLY A 62 -0.43 -6.62 0.68
C GLY A 62 -0.13 -8.06 1.05
N ALA A 63 -0.48 -8.47 2.28
CA ALA A 63 -0.38 -9.87 2.71
C ALA A 63 -1.39 -10.21 3.83
N GLY A 64 -1.82 -11.47 3.87
CA GLY A 64 -2.77 -11.99 4.87
C GLY A 64 -2.21 -13.14 5.71
N GLY A 65 -2.71 -13.31 6.94
CA GLY A 65 -2.33 -14.37 7.87
C GLY A 65 -0.95 -14.12 8.48
N ALA A 66 -0.04 -15.07 8.34
CA ALA A 66 1.39 -14.87 8.63
C ALA A 66 2.03 -13.95 7.57
N ALA A 67 1.68 -12.67 7.63
CA ALA A 67 1.82 -11.70 6.56
C ALA A 67 3.24 -11.11 6.43
N HIS A 68 4.21 -11.94 6.05
CA HIS A 68 5.63 -11.58 6.06
C HIS A 68 6.11 -10.70 4.90
N LEU A 69 5.31 -10.54 3.83
CA LEU A 69 5.75 -9.85 2.62
C LEU A 69 6.25 -8.41 2.88
N PRO A 70 5.52 -7.53 3.62
CA PRO A 70 5.97 -6.16 3.83
C PRO A 70 7.29 -6.09 4.61
N GLY A 71 7.40 -6.83 5.72
CA GLY A 71 8.59 -6.82 6.57
C GLY A 71 9.83 -7.39 5.87
N MET A 72 9.67 -8.48 5.12
CA MET A 72 10.78 -9.08 4.36
C MET A 72 11.22 -8.22 3.18
N VAL A 73 10.32 -7.46 2.56
CA VAL A 73 10.71 -6.49 1.52
C VAL A 73 11.44 -5.31 2.15
N ALA A 74 10.94 -4.78 3.26
CA ALA A 74 11.57 -3.67 3.98
C ALA A 74 12.99 -4.00 4.48
N SER A 75 13.28 -5.25 4.83
CA SER A 75 14.63 -5.66 5.25
C SER A 75 15.66 -5.73 4.12
N LEU A 76 15.22 -5.64 2.86
CA LEU A 76 16.04 -5.84 1.67
C LEU A 76 16.10 -4.60 0.76
N THR A 77 15.49 -3.49 1.18
CA THR A 77 15.51 -2.23 0.45
C THR A 77 15.62 -1.04 1.40
N THR A 78 16.14 0.07 0.89
CA THR A 78 16.15 1.36 1.60
C THR A 78 14.95 2.23 1.21
N LEU A 79 14.07 1.74 0.35
CA LEU A 79 12.82 2.43 0.00
C LEU A 79 11.82 2.30 1.16
N PRO A 80 10.94 3.30 1.37
CA PRO A 80 9.84 3.14 2.29
C PRO A 80 8.87 2.05 1.79
N VAL A 81 8.43 1.21 2.73
CA VAL A 81 7.47 0.14 2.49
C VAL A 81 6.20 0.39 3.28
N ILE A 82 5.06 0.38 2.59
CA ILE A 82 3.72 0.48 3.16
C ILE A 82 3.10 -0.92 3.19
N GLY A 83 2.73 -1.40 4.37
CA GLY A 83 2.12 -2.71 4.58
C GLY A 83 0.61 -2.63 4.68
N VAL A 84 -0.11 -3.41 3.86
CA VAL A 84 -1.57 -3.53 3.89
C VAL A 84 -1.96 -4.90 4.44
N PRO A 85 -2.50 -4.98 5.67
CA PRO A 85 -3.03 -6.22 6.22
C PRO A 85 -4.28 -6.67 5.47
N ILE A 86 -4.21 -7.85 4.84
CA ILE A 86 -5.37 -8.45 4.15
C ILE A 86 -6.24 -9.21 5.17
N GLU A 87 -7.56 -9.04 5.07
CA GLU A 87 -8.51 -9.74 5.93
C GLU A 87 -8.41 -11.27 5.74
N THR A 88 -8.28 -12.00 6.84
CA THR A 88 -8.32 -13.47 6.87
C THR A 88 -9.69 -13.99 7.27
N LYS A 89 -10.02 -15.23 6.86
CA LYS A 89 -11.36 -15.79 7.06
C LYS A 89 -11.78 -15.84 8.53
N SER A 90 -10.89 -16.37 9.39
CA SER A 90 -11.19 -16.65 10.80
C SER A 90 -10.86 -15.49 11.72
N LEU A 91 -9.66 -14.91 11.59
CA LEU A 91 -9.16 -13.87 12.50
C LEU A 91 -9.39 -12.44 11.97
N LYS A 92 -10.09 -12.31 10.85
CA LYS A 92 -10.49 -11.02 10.27
C LYS A 92 -9.33 -10.04 10.08
N GLY A 93 -8.14 -10.58 9.81
CA GLY A 93 -6.94 -9.80 9.57
C GLY A 93 -6.21 -9.31 10.82
N ILE A 94 -6.60 -9.72 12.04
CA ILE A 94 -5.82 -9.43 13.26
C ILE A 94 -4.44 -10.09 13.18
N ASP A 95 -4.40 -11.33 12.68
CA ASP A 95 -3.17 -12.06 12.38
C ASP A 95 -2.30 -11.30 11.36
N SER A 96 -2.90 -10.85 10.26
CA SER A 96 -2.23 -10.04 9.25
C SER A 96 -1.69 -8.73 9.83
N LEU A 97 -2.50 -8.04 10.63
CA LEU A 97 -2.17 -6.75 11.22
C LEU A 97 -0.95 -6.87 12.12
N LEU A 98 -0.99 -7.78 13.09
CA LEU A 98 0.11 -7.96 14.04
C LEU A 98 1.38 -8.48 13.35
N SER A 99 1.25 -9.33 12.32
CA SER A 99 2.39 -9.82 11.54
C SER A 99 3.10 -8.73 10.73
N ILE A 100 2.43 -7.62 10.44
CA ILE A 100 2.98 -6.50 9.65
C ILE A 100 3.44 -5.37 10.57
N VAL A 101 2.65 -4.96 11.56
CA VAL A 101 2.91 -3.74 12.34
C VAL A 101 3.98 -3.91 13.41
N GLN A 102 4.15 -5.13 13.96
CA GLN A 102 5.07 -5.41 15.07
C GLN A 102 6.52 -5.64 14.61
N MET A 103 6.99 -4.88 13.62
CA MET A 103 8.39 -4.95 13.19
C MET A 103 9.34 -4.55 14.33
N PRO A 104 10.51 -5.20 14.45
CA PRO A 104 11.51 -4.79 15.43
C PRO A 104 12.09 -3.42 15.08
N GLY A 105 12.62 -2.72 16.08
CA GLY A 105 13.35 -1.48 15.87
C GLY A 105 14.50 -1.67 14.87
N GLY A 106 14.54 -0.83 13.84
CA GLY A 106 15.57 -0.85 12.79
C GLY A 106 15.05 -1.14 11.38
N ILE A 107 13.94 -1.87 11.22
CA ILE A 107 13.35 -2.21 9.90
C ILE A 107 11.87 -1.78 9.88
N PRO A 108 11.55 -0.53 9.53
CA PRO A 108 10.19 -0.02 9.63
C PRO A 108 9.28 -0.45 8.47
N VAL A 109 7.99 -0.61 8.78
CA VAL A 109 6.90 -0.75 7.79
C VAL A 109 5.78 0.21 8.16
N ALA A 110 5.35 1.07 7.23
CA ALA A 110 4.20 1.95 7.42
C ALA A 110 2.91 1.13 7.26
N THR A 111 2.32 0.69 8.36
CA THR A 111 1.17 -0.23 8.32
C THR A 111 -0.16 0.53 8.23
N THR A 112 -1.06 0.12 7.33
CA THR A 112 -2.39 0.71 7.17
C THR A 112 -3.47 -0.10 7.91
N ALA A 113 -4.72 0.38 7.85
CA ALA A 113 -5.90 -0.39 8.27
C ALA A 113 -6.00 -1.75 7.55
N ILE A 114 -6.81 -2.67 8.09
CA ILE A 114 -7.10 -3.96 7.47
C ILE A 114 -7.98 -3.76 6.22
N GLY A 115 -7.69 -4.50 5.14
CA GLY A 115 -8.56 -4.64 3.98
C GLY A 115 -8.60 -3.43 3.04
N ALA A 116 -9.74 -3.20 2.41
CA ALA A 116 -9.92 -2.23 1.33
C ALA A 116 -9.62 -0.79 1.77
N ALA A 117 -10.02 -0.40 2.98
CA ALA A 117 -9.70 0.90 3.54
C ALA A 117 -8.17 1.10 3.67
N GLY A 118 -7.46 0.05 4.07
CA GLY A 118 -5.99 0.02 4.12
C GLY A 118 -5.34 0.21 2.75
N ALA A 119 -5.79 -0.58 1.77
CA ALA A 119 -5.28 -0.49 0.40
C ALA A 119 -5.51 0.90 -0.20
N LYS A 120 -6.70 1.48 -0.03
CA LYS A 120 -7.00 2.86 -0.45
C LYS A 120 -6.06 3.86 0.22
N ASN A 121 -5.93 3.76 1.54
CA ASN A 121 -5.06 4.65 2.32
C ASN A 121 -3.57 4.48 1.99
N ALA A 122 -3.13 3.30 1.57
CA ALA A 122 -1.76 3.08 1.11
C ALA A 122 -1.44 3.89 -0.15
N GLY A 123 -2.36 3.96 -1.12
CA GLY A 123 -2.21 4.80 -2.30
C GLY A 123 -2.17 6.30 -1.96
N ILE A 124 -3.03 6.74 -1.04
CA ILE A 124 -3.07 8.13 -0.55
C ILE A 124 -1.78 8.47 0.21
N LEU A 125 -1.31 7.59 1.10
CA LEU A 125 -0.08 7.77 1.85
C LEU A 125 1.14 7.87 0.91
N ALA A 126 1.19 7.00 -0.11
CA ALA A 126 2.22 7.09 -1.14
C ALA A 126 2.18 8.44 -1.88
N ALA A 127 1.01 8.95 -2.24
CA ALA A 127 0.88 10.27 -2.85
C ALA A 127 1.37 11.40 -1.92
N ARG A 128 1.03 11.36 -0.62
CA ARG A 128 1.53 12.33 0.38
C ARG A 128 3.04 12.26 0.57
N MET A 129 3.63 11.07 0.53
CA MET A 129 5.09 10.90 0.62
C MET A 129 5.79 11.48 -0.62
N LEU A 130 5.25 11.24 -1.81
CA LEU A 130 5.80 11.75 -3.06
C LEU A 130 5.62 13.27 -3.22
N SER A 131 4.58 13.87 -2.63
CA SER A 131 4.33 15.31 -2.74
C SER A 131 5.42 16.17 -2.11
N ILE A 132 6.22 15.61 -1.19
CA ILE A 132 7.39 16.27 -0.60
C ILE A 132 8.37 16.75 -1.68
N GLN A 133 8.54 15.95 -2.75
CA GLN A 133 9.45 16.25 -3.86
C GLN A 133 8.71 16.54 -5.18
N ASN A 134 7.37 16.48 -5.18
CA ASN A 134 6.55 16.85 -6.33
C ASN A 134 5.39 17.76 -5.92
N SER A 135 5.59 19.06 -6.12
CA SER A 135 4.59 20.09 -5.84
C SER A 135 3.29 19.90 -6.63
N SER A 136 3.31 19.25 -7.80
CA SER A 136 2.09 18.99 -8.57
C SER A 136 1.11 18.06 -7.83
N LEU A 137 1.58 17.24 -6.90
CA LEU A 137 0.73 16.37 -6.08
C LEU A 137 0.07 17.13 -4.92
N VAL A 138 0.64 18.25 -4.47
CA VAL A 138 0.06 19.04 -3.37
C VAL A 138 -1.33 19.55 -3.76
N GLU A 139 -1.46 20.10 -4.97
CA GLU A 139 -2.74 20.59 -5.45
C GLU A 139 -3.78 19.48 -5.60
N LYS A 140 -3.38 18.31 -6.13
CA LYS A 140 -4.27 17.15 -6.23
C LYS A 140 -4.71 16.63 -4.86
N LEU A 141 -3.84 16.69 -3.85
CA LEU A 141 -4.16 16.33 -2.48
C LEU A 141 -5.14 17.31 -1.84
N ASN A 142 -5.00 18.62 -2.10
CA ASN A 142 -5.97 19.64 -1.66
C ASN A 142 -7.35 19.39 -2.29
N GLN A 143 -7.39 19.15 -3.61
CA GLN A 143 -8.64 18.83 -4.32
C GLN A 143 -9.27 17.53 -3.80
N TYR A 144 -8.45 16.52 -3.50
CA TYR A 144 -8.94 15.30 -2.88
C TYR A 144 -9.59 15.56 -1.53
N GLU A 145 -8.94 16.35 -0.66
CA GLU A 145 -9.49 16.73 0.64
C GLU A 145 -10.81 17.49 0.51
N SER A 146 -10.90 18.46 -0.40
CA SER A 146 -12.14 19.17 -0.72
C SER A 146 -13.23 18.23 -1.24
N SER A 147 -12.88 17.22 -2.05
CA SER A 147 -13.84 16.22 -2.54
C SER A 147 -14.44 15.36 -1.42
N LEU A 148 -13.70 15.13 -0.33
CA LEU A 148 -14.21 14.40 0.84
C LEU A 148 -15.24 15.23 1.61
N ILE A 149 -15.02 16.54 1.71
CA ILE A 149 -16.00 17.48 2.28
C ILE A 149 -17.28 17.47 1.44
N GLN A 150 -17.14 17.62 0.11
CA GLN A 150 -18.29 17.56 -0.80
C GLN A 150 -19.06 16.24 -0.67
N LYS A 151 -18.35 15.11 -0.58
CA LYS A 151 -18.99 13.80 -0.41
C LYS A 151 -19.84 13.72 0.87
N VAL A 152 -19.41 14.36 1.96
CA VAL A 152 -20.18 14.40 3.22
C VAL A 152 -21.41 15.30 3.09
N GLU A 153 -21.29 16.41 2.38
CA GLU A 153 -22.42 17.30 2.08
C GLU A 153 -23.48 16.57 1.23
N ASP A 154 -23.06 15.85 0.19
CA ASP A 154 -23.97 15.10 -0.69
C ASP A 154 -24.76 14.03 0.08
N MET A 155 -24.13 13.37 1.06
CA MET A 155 -24.77 12.34 1.89
C MET A 155 -25.85 12.91 2.84
N GLN A 156 -25.91 14.22 3.08
CA GLN A 156 -26.98 14.81 3.91
C GLN A 156 -28.37 14.56 3.30
N ASN A 157 -28.44 14.44 1.97
CA ASN A 157 -29.69 14.20 1.25
C ASN A 157 -30.14 12.73 1.26
N GLU A 158 -29.30 11.79 1.72
CA GLU A 158 -29.63 10.36 1.78
C GLU A 158 -30.46 9.97 3.02
N LEU A 159 -30.66 10.91 3.95
CA LEU A 159 -31.43 10.69 5.19
C LEU A 159 -32.85 11.28 5.15
N GLN A 160 -33.25 11.85 4.01
CA GLN A 160 -34.60 12.36 3.75
C GLN A 160 -35.46 11.29 3.09
#